data_AF-A0A5S4H3Y8-F1
#
_entry.id   AF-A0A5S4H3Y8-F1
#
_cell.length_a   1.000
_cell.length_b   1.000
_cell.length_c   1.000
_cell.angle_alpha   90.00
_cell.angle_beta   90.00
_cell.angle_gamma   90.00
#
_symmetry.space_group_name_H-M   'P 1'
#
loop_
_entity.id
_entity.type
_entity.pdbx_description
1 polymer ?
#
loop_
_entity_poly.entity_id
_entity_poly.type
_entity_poly.pdbx_seq_one_letter_code
_entity_poly.pdbx_strand_id
1 'polypeptide(L)'
;MVNEKPVSAVILEVQREYKEIKHWSWPVYLATLRARVKCPCLLLVFCPSASEARKCAEPVAMGHPGWTLHPIVLGPDQVPLITDIARAIADPELTALSAAVHGSGEQGLKVLQVLHDSQAHLSEEQRSYSDLVLALLPESVVTKFREVSMAVLDEIKHPWVRGWIAHGEAKGEAKGEAKGEALAIIRFLNTRGVAVPHEAQERILGCTDQSILMSWIDKAATAESVDELFD
;
A
#
# COMPACT_ATOMS: atom_id res chain seq x y z
N MET A 1 -24.75 -4.28 -11.90
CA MET A 1 -25.91 -4.74 -12.71
C MET A 1 -25.88 -6.27 -12.69
N VAL A 2 -27.03 -6.94 -12.64
CA VAL A 2 -27.13 -8.38 -12.89
C VAL A 2 -28.18 -8.56 -13.97
N ASN A 3 -27.82 -9.22 -15.07
CA ASN A 3 -28.69 -9.36 -16.26
C ASN A 3 -29.25 -8.01 -16.72
N GLU A 4 -28.39 -6.99 -16.84
CA GLU A 4 -28.74 -5.63 -17.27
C GLU A 4 -29.79 -4.91 -16.40
N LYS A 5 -30.07 -5.41 -15.19
CA LYS A 5 -30.91 -4.73 -14.20
C LYS A 5 -30.08 -4.15 -13.05
N PRO A 6 -30.44 -2.95 -12.57
CA PRO A 6 -29.77 -2.35 -11.41
C PRO A 6 -30.12 -3.14 -10.14
N VAL A 7 -29.08 -3.58 -9.43
CA VAL A 7 -29.21 -4.35 -8.17
C VAL A 7 -29.09 -3.46 -6.92
N SER A 8 -28.45 -2.30 -7.07
CA SER A 8 -28.37 -1.22 -6.09
C SER A 8 -28.02 0.07 -6.83
N ALA A 9 -28.31 1.21 -6.22
CA ALA A 9 -27.90 2.52 -6.70
C ALA A 9 -27.32 3.34 -5.55
N VAL A 10 -26.38 4.23 -5.86
CA VAL A 10 -25.70 5.06 -4.86
C VAL A 10 -25.87 6.52 -5.21
N ILE A 11 -26.29 7.30 -4.22
CA ILE A 11 -26.28 8.76 -4.28
C ILE A 11 -24.99 9.21 -3.64
N LEU A 12 -24.16 9.85 -4.45
CA LEU A 12 -22.87 10.40 -4.05
C LEU A 12 -23.04 11.87 -3.72
N GLU A 13 -22.76 12.25 -2.48
CA GLU A 13 -22.77 13.65 -2.04
C GLU A 13 -21.38 14.01 -1.48
N VAL A 14 -20.85 15.17 -1.84
CA VAL A 14 -19.64 15.72 -1.21
C VAL A 14 -20.03 16.89 -0.32
N GLN A 15 -19.76 16.80 0.98
CA GLN A 15 -19.99 17.88 1.95
C GLN A 15 -18.67 18.42 2.50
N ARG A 16 -18.28 19.60 2.03
CA ARG A 16 -17.13 20.34 2.59
C ARG A 16 -17.46 20.99 3.94
N GLU A 17 -18.72 21.32 4.13
CA GLU A 17 -19.29 21.93 5.33
C GLU A 17 -20.68 21.32 5.53
N TYR A 18 -21.02 20.95 6.76
CA TYR A 18 -22.34 20.45 7.10
C TYR A 18 -23.39 21.54 6.87
N LYS A 19 -24.47 21.14 6.19
CA LYS A 19 -25.62 22.01 5.95
C LYS A 19 -26.86 21.32 6.48
N GLU A 20 -27.48 21.91 7.49
CA GLU A 20 -28.67 21.36 8.14
C GLU A 20 -29.80 21.06 7.16
N ILE A 21 -29.94 21.88 6.11
CA ILE A 21 -30.92 21.66 5.04
C ILE A 21 -30.80 20.27 4.37
N LYS A 22 -29.62 19.65 4.42
CA LYS A 22 -29.37 18.34 3.81
C LYS A 22 -30.11 17.21 4.50
N HIS A 23 -30.44 17.34 5.79
CA HIS A 23 -31.34 16.42 6.49
C HIS A 23 -32.69 16.29 5.78
N TRP A 24 -33.16 17.37 5.16
CA TRP A 24 -34.44 17.39 4.44
C TRP A 24 -34.29 16.98 2.98
N SER A 25 -33.19 17.34 2.30
CA SER A 25 -33.03 17.04 0.88
C SER A 25 -32.55 15.61 0.58
N TRP A 26 -31.70 15.02 1.44
CA TRP A 26 -31.16 13.68 1.19
C TRP A 26 -32.23 12.58 1.10
N PRO A 27 -33.26 12.53 1.98
CA PRO A 27 -34.35 11.57 1.83
C PRO A 27 -35.09 11.72 0.50
N VAL A 28 -35.25 12.95 0.00
CA VAL A 28 -35.89 13.22 -1.30
C VAL A 28 -35.06 12.61 -2.44
N TYR A 29 -33.73 12.74 -2.39
CA TYR A 29 -32.86 12.16 -3.41
C TYR A 29 -33.00 10.63 -3.44
N LEU A 30 -32.96 9.99 -2.26
CA LEU A 30 -33.11 8.54 -2.13
C LEU A 30 -34.46 8.03 -2.63
N ALA A 31 -35.55 8.67 -2.20
CA ALA A 31 -36.90 8.29 -2.62
C ALA A 31 -37.08 8.45 -4.13
N THR A 32 -36.61 9.57 -4.70
CA THR A 32 -36.70 9.87 -6.13
C THR A 32 -35.90 8.86 -6.95
N LEU A 33 -34.65 8.58 -6.56
CA LEU A 33 -33.82 7.61 -7.27
C LEU A 33 -34.45 6.23 -7.19
N ARG A 34 -34.86 5.78 -6.01
CA ARG A 34 -35.49 4.47 -5.79
C ARG A 34 -36.74 4.29 -6.64
N ALA A 35 -37.59 5.31 -6.76
CA ALA A 35 -38.78 5.27 -7.60
C ALA A 35 -38.45 5.04 -9.08
N ARG A 36 -37.35 5.64 -9.55
CA ARG A 36 -36.88 5.53 -10.94
C ARG A 36 -36.22 4.19 -11.24
N VAL A 37 -35.29 3.74 -10.39
CA VAL A 37 -34.46 2.56 -10.67
C VAL A 37 -35.02 1.26 -10.10
N LYS A 38 -36.01 1.35 -9.20
CA LYS A 38 -36.73 0.22 -8.58
C LYS A 38 -35.82 -0.82 -7.92
N CYS A 39 -34.71 -0.37 -7.32
CA CYS A 39 -33.80 -1.19 -6.52
C CYS A 39 -33.39 -0.44 -5.23
N PRO A 40 -32.71 -1.11 -4.27
CA PRO A 40 -32.15 -0.44 -3.10
C PRO A 40 -31.28 0.76 -3.46
N CYS A 41 -31.38 1.84 -2.68
CA CYS A 41 -30.57 3.04 -2.88
C CYS A 41 -29.84 3.40 -1.59
N LEU A 42 -28.57 3.74 -1.70
CA LEU A 42 -27.68 4.11 -0.60
C LEU A 42 -27.29 5.59 -0.72
N LEU A 43 -27.14 6.26 0.41
CA LEU A 43 -26.57 7.60 0.48
C LEU A 43 -25.12 7.47 0.97
N LEU A 44 -24.19 7.86 0.11
CA LEU A 44 -22.76 7.93 0.42
C LEU A 44 -22.34 9.40 0.46
N VAL A 45 -21.87 9.85 1.62
CA VAL A 45 -21.44 11.23 1.85
C VAL A 45 -19.93 11.26 2.07
N PHE A 46 -19.21 12.01 1.26
CA PHE A 46 -17.78 12.28 1.44
C PHE A 46 -17.58 13.58 2.19
N CYS A 47 -16.80 13.53 3.26
CA CYS A 47 -16.47 14.69 4.08
C CYS A 47 -14.95 14.83 4.20
N PRO A 48 -14.36 15.99 3.88
CA PRO A 48 -12.91 16.18 3.97
C PRO A 48 -12.42 16.39 5.40
N SER A 49 -13.33 16.57 6.39
CA SER A 49 -12.96 16.73 7.79
C SER A 49 -13.72 15.76 8.68
N ALA A 50 -13.06 15.28 9.74
CA ALA A 50 -13.67 14.39 10.73
C ALA A 50 -14.82 15.08 11.48
N SER A 51 -14.75 16.40 11.69
CA SER A 51 -15.83 17.19 12.29
C SER A 51 -17.10 17.16 11.44
N GLU A 52 -16.97 17.49 10.16
CA GLU A 52 -18.12 17.52 9.25
C GLU A 52 -18.64 16.12 8.96
N ALA A 53 -17.76 15.12 8.92
CA ALA A 53 -18.16 13.72 8.81
C ALA A 53 -19.07 13.28 9.95
N ARG A 54 -18.71 13.61 11.21
CA ARG A 54 -19.54 13.30 12.39
C ARG A 54 -20.91 13.95 12.30
N LYS A 55 -20.98 15.23 11.94
CA LYS A 55 -22.27 15.95 11.77
C LYS A 55 -23.11 15.34 10.65
N CYS A 56 -22.50 14.98 9.52
CA CYS A 56 -23.21 14.35 8.40
C CYS A 56 -23.66 12.91 8.69
N ALA A 57 -23.10 12.25 9.70
CA ALA A 57 -23.45 10.88 10.09
C ALA A 57 -24.66 10.82 11.04
N GLU A 58 -25.15 11.97 11.51
CA GLU A 58 -26.32 12.04 12.38
C GLU A 58 -27.54 11.39 11.70
N PRO A 59 -28.24 10.47 12.39
CA PRO A 59 -29.43 9.82 11.83
C PRO A 59 -30.55 10.82 11.52
N VAL A 60 -31.21 10.64 10.38
CA VAL A 60 -32.37 11.44 9.98
C VAL A 60 -33.65 10.67 10.31
N ALA A 61 -34.35 11.11 11.36
CA ALA A 61 -35.64 10.56 11.75
C ALA A 61 -36.72 10.97 10.73
N MET A 62 -37.34 10.00 10.08
CA MET A 62 -38.32 10.26 9.01
C MET A 62 -39.77 10.31 9.52
N GLY A 63 -39.99 10.07 10.82
CA GLY A 63 -41.30 10.16 11.47
C GLY A 63 -42.22 8.93 11.29
N HIS A 64 -41.88 7.97 10.42
CA HIS A 64 -42.61 6.70 10.30
C HIS A 64 -41.96 5.60 11.16
N PRO A 65 -42.74 4.71 11.80
CA PRO A 65 -42.18 3.59 12.56
C PRO A 65 -41.18 2.77 11.76
N GLY A 66 -39.99 2.56 12.34
CA GLY A 66 -38.92 1.78 11.70
C GLY A 66 -38.19 2.48 10.55
N TRP A 67 -38.49 3.76 10.27
CA TRP A 67 -37.82 4.51 9.20
C TRP A 67 -36.92 5.62 9.75
N THR A 68 -35.63 5.31 9.84
CA THR A 68 -34.55 6.26 10.09
C THR A 68 -33.49 6.10 9.02
N LEU A 69 -33.14 7.18 8.35
CA LEU A 69 -32.04 7.19 7.39
C LEU A 69 -30.72 7.35 8.16
N HIS A 70 -29.79 6.42 7.94
CA HIS A 70 -28.43 6.49 8.45
C HIS A 70 -27.49 6.72 7.26
N PRO A 71 -26.95 7.95 7.06
CA PRO A 71 -26.00 8.22 5.99
C PRO A 71 -24.74 7.37 6.12
N ILE A 72 -24.24 6.83 4.99
CA ILE A 72 -22.90 6.21 4.96
C ILE A 72 -21.92 7.35 4.75
N VAL A 73 -21.12 7.67 5.75
CA VAL A 73 -20.18 8.80 5.69
C VAL A 73 -18.75 8.30 5.60
N LEU A 74 -18.02 8.80 4.61
CA LEU A 74 -16.58 8.62 4.44
C LEU A 74 -15.87 9.92 4.78
N GLY A 75 -15.33 9.98 5.99
CA GLY A 75 -14.42 11.02 6.45
C GLY A 75 -12.96 10.58 6.39
N PRO A 76 -12.02 11.46 6.80
CA PRO A 76 -10.59 11.14 6.84
C PRO A 76 -10.27 9.90 7.68
N ASP A 77 -11.01 9.69 8.77
CA ASP A 77 -10.80 8.59 9.71
C ASP A 77 -11.12 7.21 9.09
N GLN A 78 -11.94 7.16 8.03
CA GLN A 78 -12.27 5.93 7.31
C GLN A 78 -11.25 5.61 6.21
N VAL A 79 -10.39 6.56 5.85
CA VAL A 79 -9.34 6.35 4.83
C VAL A 79 -8.07 5.88 5.52
N PRO A 80 -7.54 4.70 5.20
CA PRO A 80 -6.36 4.18 5.86
C PRO A 80 -5.13 5.04 5.57
N LEU A 81 -4.29 5.23 6.57
CA LEU A 81 -2.98 5.84 6.41
C LEU A 81 -2.01 4.82 5.76
N ILE A 82 -1.69 5.01 4.48
CA ILE A 82 -0.75 4.15 3.76
C ILE A 82 0.66 4.74 3.87
N THR A 83 1.53 4.08 4.64
CA THR A 83 2.93 4.46 4.83
C THR A 83 3.90 3.30 4.55
N ASP A 84 3.41 2.26 3.89
CA ASP A 84 4.15 1.07 3.48
C ASP A 84 4.17 0.99 1.95
N ILE A 85 5.36 0.78 1.38
CA ILE A 85 5.54 0.78 -0.07
C ILE A 85 4.95 -0.46 -0.75
N ALA A 86 4.97 -1.62 -0.10
CA ALA A 86 4.41 -2.84 -0.68
C ALA A 86 2.89 -2.70 -0.85
N ARG A 87 2.22 -2.14 0.17
CA ARG A 87 0.80 -1.77 0.08
C ARG A 87 0.55 -0.68 -0.95
N ALA A 88 1.44 0.30 -1.07
CA ALA A 88 1.29 1.37 -2.04
C ALA A 88 1.30 0.88 -3.49
N ILE A 89 2.15 -0.10 -3.78
CA ILE A 89 2.23 -0.76 -5.08
C ILE A 89 1.00 -1.66 -5.30
N ALA A 90 0.55 -2.37 -4.26
CA ALA A 90 -0.60 -3.26 -4.35
C ALA A 90 -1.93 -2.52 -4.55
N ASP A 91 -2.09 -1.35 -3.93
CA ASP A 91 -3.33 -0.55 -3.95
C ASP A 91 -3.07 0.93 -4.35
N PRO A 92 -2.76 1.23 -5.63
CA PRO A 92 -2.36 2.59 -6.06
C PRO A 92 -3.47 3.64 -5.88
N GLU A 93 -4.72 3.29 -6.19
CA GLU A 93 -5.86 4.21 -6.08
C GLU A 93 -6.14 4.58 -4.62
N LEU A 94 -6.05 3.59 -3.71
CA LEU A 94 -6.21 3.81 -2.28
C LEU A 94 -5.04 4.62 -1.70
N THR A 95 -3.84 4.44 -2.25
CA THR A 95 -2.64 5.21 -1.87
C THR A 95 -2.77 6.66 -2.28
N ALA A 96 -3.24 6.93 -3.49
CA ALA A 96 -3.55 8.28 -3.94
C ALA A 96 -4.60 8.94 -3.03
N LEU A 97 -5.68 8.22 -2.69
CA LEU A 97 -6.70 8.72 -1.77
C LEU A 97 -6.14 8.98 -0.37
N SER A 98 -5.33 8.06 0.17
CA SER A 98 -4.62 8.22 1.45
C SER A 98 -3.76 9.48 1.44
N ALA A 99 -3.00 9.71 0.37
CA ALA A 99 -2.15 10.88 0.24
C ALA A 99 -2.93 12.19 0.14
N ALA A 100 -4.04 12.20 -0.61
CA ALA A 100 -4.91 13.37 -0.71
C ALA A 100 -5.55 13.74 0.64
N VAL A 101 -5.92 12.73 1.45
CA VAL A 101 -6.57 12.93 2.75
C VAL A 101 -5.56 13.28 3.85
N HIS A 102 -4.45 12.55 3.92
CA HIS A 102 -3.51 12.62 5.05
C HIS A 102 -2.27 13.46 4.75
N GLY A 103 -2.06 13.92 3.52
CA GLY A 103 -0.86 14.63 3.07
C GLY A 103 -0.57 15.94 3.80
N SER A 104 -1.59 16.55 4.42
CA SER A 104 -1.45 17.77 5.24
C SER A 104 -1.33 17.49 6.75
N GLY A 105 -1.43 16.22 7.16
CA GLY A 105 -1.36 15.80 8.56
C GLY A 105 0.08 15.63 9.06
N GLU A 106 0.21 15.19 10.32
CA GLU A 106 1.51 14.94 10.98
C GLU A 106 2.39 13.96 10.20
N GLN A 107 1.79 12.90 9.66
CA GLN A 107 2.46 11.89 8.83
C GLN A 107 2.43 12.21 7.33
N GLY A 108 2.04 13.44 6.96
CA GLY A 108 1.77 13.82 5.58
C GLY A 108 2.96 13.61 4.65
N LEU A 109 4.16 14.05 5.06
CA LEU A 109 5.37 13.84 4.27
C LEU A 109 5.66 12.36 4.03
N LYS A 110 5.42 11.50 5.03
CA LYS A 110 5.67 10.05 4.91
C LYS A 110 4.74 9.40 3.90
N VAL A 111 3.45 9.76 3.91
CA VAL A 111 2.47 9.25 2.94
C VAL A 111 2.79 9.75 1.53
N LEU A 112 3.18 11.02 1.38
CA LEU A 112 3.57 11.59 0.09
C LEU A 112 4.84 10.95 -0.47
N GLN A 113 5.82 10.65 0.39
CA GLN A 113 7.03 9.93 0.01
C GLN A 113 6.69 8.52 -0.48
N VAL A 114 5.83 7.79 0.24
CA VAL A 114 5.42 6.43 -0.15
C VAL A 114 4.66 6.42 -1.48
N LEU A 115 3.79 7.40 -1.72
CA LEU A 115 3.16 7.59 -3.03
C LEU A 115 4.22 7.82 -4.11
N HIS A 116 5.17 8.72 -3.88
CA HIS A 116 6.24 9.04 -4.83
C HIS A 116 7.10 7.81 -5.16
N ASP A 117 7.59 7.10 -4.14
CA ASP A 117 8.48 5.95 -4.30
C ASP A 117 7.78 4.79 -5.03
N SER A 118 6.47 4.63 -4.83
CA SER A 118 5.69 3.59 -5.52
C SER A 118 5.61 3.81 -7.03
N GLN A 119 5.73 5.05 -7.53
CA GLN A 119 5.52 5.39 -8.95
C GLN A 119 6.39 4.58 -9.91
N ALA A 120 7.62 4.24 -9.50
CA ALA A 120 8.55 3.45 -10.31
C ALA A 120 7.96 2.08 -10.72
N HIS A 121 7.01 1.57 -9.95
CA HIS A 121 6.38 0.26 -10.14
C HIS A 121 4.98 0.33 -10.78
N LEU A 122 4.47 1.53 -11.05
CA LEU A 122 3.10 1.75 -11.54
C LEU A 122 3.06 1.96 -13.06
N SER A 123 1.89 1.69 -13.66
CA SER A 123 1.60 2.06 -15.06
C SER A 123 1.53 3.58 -15.24
N GLU A 124 1.60 4.07 -16.47
CA GLU A 124 1.49 5.50 -16.78
C GLU A 124 0.16 6.09 -16.28
N GLU A 125 -0.94 5.37 -16.47
CA GLU A 125 -2.27 5.77 -15.97
C GLU A 125 -2.27 5.92 -14.44
N GLN A 126 -1.67 4.96 -13.73
CA GLN A 126 -1.61 4.98 -12.26
C GLN A 126 -0.67 6.06 -11.72
N ARG A 127 0.40 6.42 -12.45
CA ARG A 127 1.29 7.52 -12.08
C ARG A 127 0.57 8.88 -12.11
N SER A 128 -0.40 9.05 -13.01
CA SER A 128 -1.15 10.30 -13.17
C SER A 128 -1.90 10.72 -11.89
N TYR A 129 -2.19 9.77 -10.99
CA TYR A 129 -2.79 10.08 -9.69
C TYR A 129 -1.93 10.99 -8.81
N SER A 130 -0.62 11.01 -9.01
CA SER A 130 0.28 11.84 -8.22
C SER A 130 0.07 13.33 -8.51
N ASP A 131 -0.16 13.69 -9.78
CA ASP A 131 -0.46 15.07 -10.16
C ASP A 131 -1.81 15.52 -9.58
N LEU A 132 -2.80 14.63 -9.57
CA LEU A 132 -4.08 14.87 -8.93
C LEU A 132 -3.91 15.12 -7.42
N VAL A 133 -3.16 14.26 -6.73
CA VAL A 133 -2.90 14.40 -5.29
C VAL A 133 -2.23 15.75 -4.99
N LEU A 134 -1.17 16.10 -5.72
CA LEU A 134 -0.47 17.37 -5.52
C LEU A 134 -1.37 18.58 -5.79
N ALA A 135 -2.29 18.49 -6.75
CA ALA A 135 -3.26 19.55 -7.03
C ALA A 135 -4.33 19.72 -5.94
N LEU A 136 -4.60 18.67 -5.15
CA LEU A 136 -5.58 18.70 -4.06
C LEU A 136 -4.98 19.21 -2.73
N LEU A 137 -3.66 19.22 -2.60
CA LEU A 137 -2.98 19.62 -1.38
C LEU A 137 -2.74 21.14 -1.32
N PRO A 138 -2.63 21.72 -0.10
CA PRO A 138 -2.21 23.11 0.05
C PRO A 138 -0.82 23.35 -0.56
N GLU A 139 -0.62 24.50 -1.19
CA GLU A 139 0.66 24.86 -1.83
C GLU A 139 1.84 24.77 -0.85
N SER A 140 1.64 25.16 0.42
CA SER A 140 2.66 25.06 1.46
C SER A 140 3.13 23.62 1.72
N VAL A 141 2.23 22.64 1.64
CA VAL A 141 2.53 21.22 1.79
C VAL A 141 3.31 20.71 0.59
N VAL A 142 2.86 21.07 -0.62
CA VAL A 142 3.52 20.69 -1.87
C VAL A 142 4.94 21.25 -1.95
N THR A 143 5.13 22.53 -1.61
CA THR A 143 6.44 23.17 -1.58
C THR A 143 7.37 22.50 -0.58
N LYS A 144 6.90 22.26 0.64
CA LYS A 144 7.69 21.54 1.66
C LYS A 144 8.09 20.14 1.19
N PHE A 145 7.17 19.41 0.57
CA PHE A 145 7.47 18.08 0.03
C PHE A 145 8.54 18.12 -1.06
N ARG A 146 8.48 19.10 -1.97
CA ARG A 146 9.51 19.30 -3.00
C ARG A 146 10.88 19.64 -2.40
N GLU A 147 10.94 20.55 -1.43
CA GLU A 147 12.19 20.94 -0.76
C GLU A 147 12.87 19.75 -0.07
N VAL A 148 12.08 18.96 0.68
CA VAL A 148 12.59 17.74 1.34
C VAL A 148 13.08 16.73 0.31
N SER A 149 12.31 16.50 -0.77
CA SER A 149 12.69 15.58 -1.84
C SER A 149 14.01 16.01 -2.52
N MET A 150 14.17 17.31 -2.77
CA MET A 150 15.41 17.87 -3.34
C MET A 150 16.60 17.71 -2.38
N ALA A 151 16.42 17.99 -1.09
CA ALA A 151 17.49 17.85 -0.09
C ALA A 151 17.98 16.40 0.03
N VAL A 152 17.05 15.43 0.03
CA VAL A 152 17.38 13.99 0.02
C VAL A 152 18.16 13.62 -1.24
N LEU A 153 17.73 14.09 -2.42
CA LEU A 153 18.44 13.83 -3.66
C LEU A 153 19.86 14.42 -3.66
N ASP A 154 20.07 15.59 -3.08
CA ASP A 154 21.39 16.22 -2.98
C ASP A 154 22.30 15.49 -1.97
N GLU A 155 21.75 15.00 -0.86
CA GLU A 155 22.49 14.18 0.10
C GLU A 155 22.90 12.83 -0.51
N ILE A 156 22.01 12.17 -1.25
CA ILE A 156 22.30 10.92 -1.99
C ILE A 156 23.35 11.14 -3.09
N LYS A 157 23.45 12.34 -3.68
CA LYS A 157 24.50 12.64 -4.68
C LYS A 157 25.89 12.74 -4.05
N HIS A 158 26.01 12.90 -2.74
CA HIS A 158 27.31 13.07 -2.10
C HIS A 158 28.17 11.80 -2.28
N PRO A 159 29.43 11.91 -2.76
CA PRO A 159 30.26 10.76 -3.09
C PRO A 159 30.42 9.69 -1.98
N TRP A 160 30.49 10.09 -0.71
CA TRP A 160 30.59 9.13 0.39
C TRP A 160 29.26 8.38 0.61
N VAL A 161 28.11 9.05 0.55
CA VAL A 161 26.78 8.40 0.67
C VAL A 161 26.61 7.38 -0.45
N ARG A 162 26.95 7.74 -1.70
CA ARG A 162 26.96 6.79 -2.83
C ARG A 162 27.88 5.61 -2.60
N GLY A 163 29.08 5.85 -2.05
CA GLY A 163 30.02 4.79 -1.71
C GLY A 163 29.47 3.83 -0.65
N TRP A 164 28.76 4.33 0.36
CA TRP A 164 28.12 3.53 1.40
C TRP A 164 26.89 2.77 0.90
N ILE A 165 26.07 3.38 0.04
CA ILE A 165 24.94 2.71 -0.62
C ILE A 165 25.48 1.58 -1.50
N ALA A 166 26.43 1.86 -2.38
CA ALA A 166 27.02 0.84 -3.26
C ALA A 166 27.71 -0.29 -2.47
N HIS A 167 28.41 0.04 -1.38
CA HIS A 167 29.00 -0.97 -0.50
C HIS A 167 27.92 -1.81 0.23
N GLY A 168 26.83 -1.17 0.67
CA GLY A 168 25.69 -1.82 1.30
C GLY A 168 24.94 -2.74 0.35
N GLU A 169 24.69 -2.30 -0.89
CA GLU A 169 24.09 -3.08 -1.97
C GLU A 169 24.97 -4.28 -2.33
N ALA A 170 26.26 -4.08 -2.62
CA ALA A 170 27.18 -5.16 -2.93
C ALA A 170 27.28 -6.20 -1.80
N LYS A 171 27.30 -5.74 -0.54
CA LYS A 171 27.29 -6.63 0.64
C LYS A 171 25.94 -7.35 0.81
N GLY A 172 24.84 -6.69 0.48
CA GLY A 172 23.50 -7.25 0.52
C GLY A 172 23.29 -8.32 -0.54
N GLU A 173 23.73 -8.05 -1.76
CA GLU A 173 23.73 -8.97 -2.91
C GLU A 173 24.56 -10.21 -2.61
N ALA A 174 25.83 -10.04 -2.19
CA ALA A 174 26.69 -11.17 -1.83
C ALA A 174 26.09 -12.04 -0.71
N LYS A 175 25.44 -11.43 0.30
CA LYS A 175 24.72 -12.18 1.34
C LYS A 175 23.48 -12.89 0.81
N GLY A 176 22.75 -12.26 -0.11
CA GLY A 176 21.56 -12.82 -0.75
C GLY A 176 21.90 -14.02 -1.62
N GLU A 177 22.95 -13.91 -2.45
CA GLU A 177 23.51 -15.00 -3.25
C GLU A 177 23.94 -16.17 -2.38
N ALA A 178 24.78 -15.91 -1.36
CA ALA A 178 25.24 -16.97 -0.46
C ALA A 178 24.09 -17.71 0.24
N LYS A 179 23.07 -16.97 0.70
CA LYS A 179 21.86 -17.56 1.30
C LYS A 179 21.06 -18.37 0.27
N GLY A 180 20.96 -17.90 -0.97
CA GLY A 180 20.29 -18.60 -2.07
C GLY A 180 20.99 -19.90 -2.44
N GLU A 181 22.31 -19.87 -2.57
CA GLU A 181 23.16 -21.03 -2.85
C GLU A 181 23.07 -22.07 -1.72
N ALA A 182 23.16 -21.65 -0.45
CA ALA A 182 22.99 -22.52 0.71
C ALA A 182 21.62 -23.24 0.71
N LEU A 183 20.54 -22.51 0.41
CA LEU A 183 19.20 -23.09 0.29
C LEU A 183 19.09 -24.03 -0.91
N ALA A 184 19.75 -23.72 -2.03
CA ALA A 184 19.79 -24.58 -3.21
C ALA A 184 20.49 -25.92 -2.93
N ILE A 185 21.63 -25.90 -2.21
CA ILE A 185 22.36 -27.10 -1.77
C ILE A 185 21.44 -27.99 -0.92
N ILE A 186 20.81 -27.44 0.11
CA ILE A 186 19.90 -28.20 1.00
C ILE A 186 18.73 -28.78 0.20
N ARG A 187 18.14 -28.00 -0.71
CA ARG A 187 17.06 -28.47 -1.57
C ARG A 187 17.50 -29.62 -2.48
N PHE A 188 18.71 -29.54 -3.03
CA PHE A 188 19.25 -30.55 -3.92
C PHE A 188 19.52 -31.88 -3.18
N LEU A 189 20.18 -31.82 -2.02
CA LEU A 189 20.45 -32.99 -1.17
C LEU A 189 19.15 -33.68 -0.73
N ASN A 190 18.16 -32.91 -0.27
CA ASN A 190 16.84 -33.44 0.10
C ASN A 190 16.13 -34.09 -1.10
N THR A 191 16.22 -33.51 -2.30
CA THR A 191 15.61 -34.07 -3.51
C THR A 191 16.24 -35.42 -3.88
N ARG A 192 17.54 -35.59 -3.61
CA ARG A 192 18.26 -36.85 -3.80
C ARG A 192 18.05 -37.87 -2.67
N GLY A 193 17.32 -37.50 -1.61
CA GLY A 193 17.13 -38.36 -0.43
C GLY A 193 18.37 -38.46 0.46
N VAL A 194 19.36 -37.58 0.30
CA VAL A 194 20.51 -37.49 1.21
C VAL A 194 20.07 -36.78 2.48
N ALA A 195 20.23 -37.44 3.62
CA ALA A 195 19.86 -36.85 4.90
C ALA A 195 20.78 -35.66 5.24
N VAL A 196 20.17 -34.53 5.60
CA VAL A 196 20.89 -33.32 6.07
C VAL A 196 20.55 -33.12 7.55
N PRO A 197 21.39 -33.58 8.49
CA PRO A 197 21.21 -33.33 9.91
C PRO A 197 21.25 -31.83 10.23
N HIS A 198 20.65 -31.45 11.35
CA HIS A 198 20.56 -30.05 11.80
C HIS A 198 21.92 -29.33 11.82
N GLU A 199 22.97 -29.99 12.29
CA GLU A 199 24.32 -29.43 12.37
C GLU A 199 24.90 -29.11 10.98
N ALA A 200 24.70 -30.00 10.00
CA ALA A 200 25.09 -29.75 8.62
C ALA A 200 24.25 -28.63 7.99
N GLN A 201 22.95 -28.58 8.31
CA GLN A 201 22.06 -27.52 7.85
C GLN A 201 22.49 -26.14 8.37
N GLU A 202 22.85 -26.04 9.65
CA GLU A 202 23.38 -24.80 10.25
C GLU A 202 24.70 -24.39 9.63
N ARG A 203 25.61 -25.35 9.39
CA ARG A 203 26.88 -25.09 8.72
C ARG A 203 26.69 -24.56 7.29
N ILE A 204 25.78 -25.15 6.53
CA ILE A 204 25.48 -24.73 5.15
C ILE A 204 24.84 -23.34 5.13
N LEU A 205 23.82 -23.11 5.96
CA LEU A 205 23.12 -21.82 6.04
C LEU A 205 23.98 -20.69 6.63
N GLY A 206 24.95 -21.03 7.47
CA GLY A 206 25.89 -20.08 8.08
C GLY A 206 27.07 -19.70 7.18
N CYS A 207 27.29 -20.40 6.06
CA CYS A 207 28.39 -20.11 5.15
C CYS A 207 28.09 -18.86 4.31
N THR A 208 29.01 -17.90 4.34
CA THR A 208 28.94 -16.68 3.51
C THR A 208 30.06 -16.59 2.47
N ASP A 209 30.89 -17.63 2.38
CA ASP A 209 31.97 -17.73 1.39
C ASP A 209 31.43 -18.39 0.12
N GLN A 210 31.36 -17.60 -0.95
CA GLN A 210 30.82 -18.01 -2.24
C GLN A 210 31.65 -19.12 -2.91
N SER A 211 32.97 -19.12 -2.71
CA SER A 211 33.83 -20.14 -3.30
C SER A 211 33.60 -21.52 -2.68
N ILE A 212 33.34 -21.54 -1.37
CA ILE A 212 32.99 -22.74 -0.62
C ILE A 212 31.60 -23.23 -1.04
N LEU A 213 30.62 -22.33 -1.11
CA LEU A 213 29.25 -22.67 -1.52
C LEU A 213 29.18 -23.23 -2.94
N MET A 214 29.91 -22.65 -3.90
CA MET A 214 29.99 -23.18 -5.26
C MET A 214 30.62 -24.58 -5.29
N SER A 215 31.70 -24.81 -4.53
CA SER A 215 32.29 -26.15 -4.42
C SER A 215 31.30 -27.16 -3.83
N TRP A 216 30.50 -26.75 -2.84
CA TRP A 216 29.46 -27.58 -2.27
C TRP A 216 28.31 -27.84 -3.25
N ILE A 217 27.92 -26.88 -4.10
CA ILE A 217 26.94 -27.11 -5.16
C ILE A 217 27.42 -28.19 -6.13
N ASP A 218 28.67 -28.09 -6.58
CA ASP A 218 29.26 -29.07 -7.51
C ASP A 218 29.32 -30.47 -6.88
N LYS A 219 29.69 -30.56 -5.61
CA LYS A 219 29.72 -31.84 -4.87
C LYS A 219 28.33 -32.38 -4.57
N ALA A 220 27.37 -31.52 -4.27
CA ALA A 220 25.99 -31.91 -3.97
C ALA A 220 25.35 -32.69 -5.13
N ALA A 221 25.83 -32.48 -6.37
CA ALA A 221 25.42 -33.21 -7.57
C ALA A 221 25.66 -34.72 -7.49
N THR A 222 26.78 -35.14 -6.87
CA THR A 222 27.23 -36.53 -6.86
C THR A 222 27.31 -37.14 -5.47
N ALA A 223 27.47 -36.33 -4.42
CA ALA A 223 27.67 -36.79 -3.04
C ALA A 223 26.60 -37.79 -2.58
N GLU A 224 27.01 -38.90 -1.97
CA GLU A 224 26.09 -39.93 -1.43
C GLU A 224 25.74 -39.66 0.04
N SER A 225 26.55 -38.83 0.71
CA SER A 225 26.36 -38.37 2.09
C SER A 225 26.59 -36.87 2.21
N VAL A 226 26.08 -36.24 3.27
CA VAL A 226 26.32 -34.81 3.53
C VAL A 226 27.76 -34.52 3.93
N ASP A 227 28.49 -35.52 4.46
CA ASP A 227 29.87 -35.35 4.91
C ASP A 227 30.83 -35.15 3.73
N GLU A 228 30.58 -35.83 2.60
CA GLU A 228 31.31 -35.66 1.34
C GLU A 228 31.22 -34.23 0.76
N LEU A 229 30.24 -33.44 1.20
CA LEU A 229 30.15 -32.03 0.85
C LEU A 229 31.32 -31.24 1.46
N PHE A 230 31.73 -31.62 2.66
CA PHE A 230 32.63 -30.87 3.51
C PHE A 230 34.11 -31.30 3.41
N ASP A 231 34.39 -32.44 2.78
CA ASP A 231 35.73 -32.99 2.50
C ASP A 231 36.36 -32.35 1.25
#